data_AF-A0A7V2NMH5-F1
#
_entry.id   AF-A0A7V2NMH5-F1
#
_cell.length_a   1.000
_cell.length_b   1.000
_cell.length_c   1.000
_cell.angle_alpha   90.00
_cell.angle_beta   90.00
_cell.angle_gamma   90.00
#
_symmetry.space_group_name_H-M   'P 1'
#
loop_
_entity.id
_entity.type
_entity.pdbx_description
1 polymer ?
#
loop_
_entity_poly.entity_id
_entity_poly.type
_entity_poly.pdbx_seq_one_letter_code
_entity_poly.pdbx_strand_id
1 'polypeptide(L)' 'MKVKMATPKYEIGNSQDPESKYQALFEQAGNGIVLIDAKTSYIVDCNPEFEKQTGRDLPELKEKRIWKI' A
#
# COMPACT_ATOMS: atom_id res chain seq x y z
N MET A 1 -5.21 23.75 -24.37
CA MET A 1 -5.72 24.22 -23.06
C MET A 1 -5.36 23.18 -22.02
N LYS A 2 -4.57 23.53 -20.98
CA LYS A 2 -4.28 22.63 -19.86
C LYS A 2 -5.47 22.65 -18.90
N VAL A 3 -5.84 21.48 -18.36
CA VAL A 3 -6.38 21.42 -17.00
C VAL A 3 -5.66 20.29 -16.28
N LYS A 4 -4.86 20.67 -15.27
CA LYS A 4 -4.19 19.74 -14.35
C LYS A 4 -5.29 19.08 -13.51
N MET A 5 -5.42 17.75 -13.59
CA MET A 5 -6.16 16.99 -12.59
C MET A 5 -5.15 16.44 -11.58
N ALA A 6 -5.20 16.92 -10.35
CA ALA A 6 -4.64 16.17 -9.24
C ALA A 6 -5.51 14.91 -9.09
N THR A 7 -4.95 13.74 -9.40
CA THR A 7 -5.65 12.45 -9.36
C THR A 7 -5.82 12.00 -7.91
N PRO A 8 -7.04 11.62 -7.47
CA PRO A 8 -7.23 11.00 -6.16
C PRO A 8 -6.59 9.59 -6.17
N LYS A 9 -5.80 9.25 -5.14
CA LYS A 9 -5.20 7.91 -4.99
C LYS A 9 -6.27 6.92 -4.46
N TYR A 10 -7.28 6.60 -5.27
CA TYR A 10 -8.41 5.70 -5.00
C TYR A 10 -9.65 6.37 -4.37
N GLU A 11 -10.71 6.50 -5.17
CA GLU A 11 -12.02 7.06 -4.81
C GLU A 11 -12.93 5.99 -4.18
N ILE A 12 -13.65 6.35 -3.10
CA ILE A 12 -14.57 5.44 -2.41
C ILE A 12 -15.89 5.36 -3.18
N GLY A 13 -16.23 4.18 -3.69
CA GLY A 13 -17.44 3.98 -4.50
C GLY A 13 -18.11 2.62 -4.27
N ASN A 14 -19.21 2.63 -3.50
CA ASN A 14 -20.31 1.65 -3.46
C ASN A 14 -19.98 0.16 -3.15
N SER A 15 -20.81 -0.46 -2.32
CA SER A 15 -20.61 -1.76 -1.63
C SER A 15 -20.56 -3.04 -2.50
N GLN A 16 -20.24 -2.94 -3.79
CA GLN A 16 -19.97 -4.06 -4.70
C GLN A 16 -18.64 -3.94 -5.45
N ASP A 17 -17.86 -2.88 -5.22
CA ASP A 17 -16.56 -2.73 -5.86
C ASP A 17 -15.49 -3.60 -5.16
N PRO A 18 -14.90 -4.61 -5.83
CA PRO A 18 -13.81 -5.40 -5.26
C PRO A 18 -12.62 -4.54 -4.80
N GLU A 19 -12.42 -3.36 -5.39
CA GLU A 19 -11.35 -2.42 -5.03
C GLU A 19 -11.61 -1.79 -3.65
N SER A 20 -12.87 -1.47 -3.32
CA SER A 20 -13.24 -0.96 -1.99
C SER A 20 -13.06 -2.00 -0.88
N LYS A 21 -13.34 -3.28 -1.16
CA LYS A 21 -13.10 -4.37 -0.20
C LYS A 21 -11.61 -4.59 0.00
N TYR A 22 -10.83 -4.56 -1.09
CA TYR A 22 -9.39 -4.66 -1.03
C TYR A 22 -8.79 -3.51 -0.20
N GLN A 23 -9.24 -2.27 -0.42
CA GLN A 23 -8.80 -1.11 0.35
C GLN A 23 -9.12 -1.25 1.83
N ALA A 24 -10.36 -1.59 2.19
CA ALA A 24 -10.75 -1.76 3.59
C ALA A 24 -9.91 -2.86 4.28
N LEU A 25 -9.67 -3.98 3.59
CA LEU A 25 -8.80 -5.04 4.11
C LEU A 25 -7.36 -4.57 4.25
N PHE A 26 -6.83 -3.85 3.26
CA PHE A 26 -5.46 -3.35 3.30
C PHE A 26 -5.27 -2.38 4.46
N GLU A 27 -6.12 -1.36 4.56
CA GLU A 27 -6.02 -0.30 5.59
C GLU A 27 -6.36 -0.77 7.00
N GLN A 28 -7.36 -1.64 7.16
CA GLN A 28 -7.90 -2.01 8.49
C GLN A 28 -7.42 -3.37 9.00
N ALA A 29 -6.62 -4.12 8.23
CA ALA A 29 -6.08 -5.38 8.71
C ALA A 29 -5.20 -5.19 9.95
N GLY A 30 -5.48 -5.96 11.01
CA GLY A 30 -4.62 -6.05 12.19
C GLY A 30 -3.33 -6.85 11.99
N ASN A 31 -3.07 -7.31 10.75
CA ASN A 31 -1.80 -7.92 10.37
C ASN A 31 -1.11 -7.05 9.33
N GLY A 32 0.22 -7.06 9.35
CA GLY A 32 1.02 -6.40 8.33
C GLY A 32 0.83 -7.06 6.97
N ILE A 33 0.53 -6.26 5.95
CA ILE A 33 0.42 -6.66 4.56
C ILE A 33 1.49 -5.92 3.77
N VAL A 34 2.23 -6.64 2.95
CA VAL A 34 3.30 -6.09 2.10
C VAL A 34 3.18 -6.61 0.68
N LEU A 35 3.35 -5.71 -0.28
CA LEU A 35 3.45 -6.01 -1.70
C LEU A 35 4.92 -5.93 -2.10
N ILE A 36 5.40 -6.97 -2.80
CA ILE A 36 6.78 -7.03 -3.27
C ILE A 36 6.81 -7.21 -4.79
N ASP A 37 7.82 -6.63 -5.43
CA ASP A 37 8.14 -6.96 -6.81
C ASP A 37 8.68 -8.40 -6.86
N ALA A 38 8.03 -9.29 -7.61
CA ALA A 38 8.37 -10.71 -7.60
C ALA A 38 9.78 -11.02 -8.16
N LYS A 39 10.34 -10.15 -9.00
CA LYS A 39 11.64 -10.37 -9.64
C LYS A 39 12.80 -9.88 -8.79
N THR A 40 12.61 -8.74 -8.13
CA THR A 40 13.66 -8.03 -7.39
C THR A 40 13.50 -8.16 -5.87
N SER A 41 12.30 -8.50 -5.43
CA SER A 41 11.86 -8.64 -4.03
C SER A 41 11.93 -7.35 -3.21
N TYR A 42 12.01 -6.20 -3.88
CA TYR A 42 11.84 -4.91 -3.23
C TYR A 42 10.38 -4.71 -2.85
N ILE A 43 10.17 -4.03 -1.73
CA ILE A 43 8.85 -3.62 -1.29
C ILE A 43 8.32 -2.55 -2.25
N VAL A 44 7.11 -2.77 -2.74
CA VAL A 44 6.38 -1.87 -3.63
C VAL A 44 5.29 -1.13 -2.87
N ASP A 45 4.68 -1.78 -1.88
CA ASP A 45 3.73 -1.14 -0.98
C ASP A 45 3.57 -1.91 0.33
N CYS A 46 2.97 -1.28 1.34
CA CYS A 46 2.56 -1.97 2.55
C CYS A 46 1.42 -1.23 3.24
N ASN A 47 0.71 -1.93 4.11
CA ASN A 47 -0.35 -1.31 4.90
C ASN A 47 0.18 -0.58 6.15
N PRO A 48 -0.63 0.28 6.78
CA PRO A 48 -0.20 1.03 7.96
C PRO A 48 0.25 0.14 9.14
N GLU A 49 -0.36 -1.03 9.30
CA GLU A 49 0.02 -1.96 10.36
C GLU A 49 1.43 -2.54 10.12
N PHE A 50 1.85 -2.74 8.87
CA PHE A 50 3.22 -3.15 8.54
C PHE A 50 4.25 -2.02 8.82
N GLU A 51 3.92 -0.77 8.49
CA GLU A 51 4.74 0.39 8.87
C GLU A 51 4.91 0.47 10.39
N LYS A 52 3.82 0.28 11.14
CA LYS A 52 3.82 0.27 12.60
C LYS A 52 4.61 -0.88 13.20
N GLN A 53 4.50 -2.09 12.65
CA GLN A 53 5.23 -3.27 13.15
C GLN A 53 6.74 -3.16 12.92
N THR A 54 7.14 -2.56 11.81
CA THR A 54 8.56 -2.37 11.45
C THR A 54 9.15 -1.09 12.03
N GLY A 55 8.31 -0.13 12.43
CA GLY A 55 8.72 1.19 12.91
C GLY A 55 9.31 2.07 11.81
N ARG A 56 8.91 1.84 10.54
CA ARG A 56 9.44 2.49 9.35
C ARG A 56 8.30 2.97 8.47
N ASP A 57 8.50 4.09 7.78
CA ASP A 57 7.54 4.57 6.81
C ASP A 57 7.73 3.91 5.43
N LEU A 58 6.70 4.02 4.58
CA LEU A 58 6.70 3.41 3.26
C LEU A 58 7.90 3.85 2.37
N PRO A 59 8.32 5.12 2.33
CA PRO A 59 9.55 5.52 1.63
C PRO A 59 10.78 4.72 2.06
N GLU A 60 11.04 4.59 3.36
CA GLU A 60 12.17 3.77 3.86
C GLU A 60 12.03 2.29 3.50
N LEU A 61 10.81 1.77 3.57
CA LEU A 61 10.52 0.37 3.29
C LEU A 61 10.73 0.03 1.81
N LYS A 62 10.40 0.95 0.90
CA LYS A 62 10.59 0.79 -0.56
C LYS A 62 12.05 0.65 -0.99
N GLU A 63 12.98 1.10 -0.16
CA GLU A 63 14.42 0.92 -0.40
C GLU A 63 14.94 -0.45 0.04
N LYS A 64 14.09 -1.29 0.65
CA LYS A 64 14.45 -2.58 1.24
C LYS A 64 13.89 -3.75 0.44
N ARG A 65 14.62 -4.85 0.48
CA ARG A 65 14.09 -6.18 0.17
C ARG A 65 13.39 -6.73 1.39
N ILE A 66 12.34 -7.52 1.21
CA ILE A 66 11.50 -8.01 2.32
C ILE A 66 12.28 -8.75 3.43
N TRP A 67 13.35 -9.47 3.10
CA TRP A 67 14.19 -10.17 4.09
C TRP A 67 15.27 -9.28 4.74
N LYS A 68 15.31 -7.99 4.43
CA LYS A 68 16.22 -6.97 5.00
C LYS A 68 15.47 -5.92 5.82
N ILE A 69 14.23 -6.22 6.16
CA ILE A 69 13.36 -5.43 7.03
C ILE A 69 13.86 -5.50 8.46
#